data_AF-A0A7M6DPX1-F1
#
_entry.id   AF-A0A7M6DPX1-F1
#
_cell.length_a   1.000
_cell.length_b   1.000
_cell.length_c   1.000
_cell.angle_alpha   90.00
_cell.angle_beta   90.00
_cell.angle_gamma   90.00
#
_symmetry.space_group_name_H-M   'P 1'
#
loop_
_entity.id
_entity.type
_entity.pdbx_description
1 polymer ?
#
loop_
_entity_poly.entity_id
_entity_poly.type
_entity_poly.pdbx_seq_one_letter_code
_entity_poly.pdbx_strand_id
1 'polypeptide(L)'
;MGKTTLAFLALAIFAATCVDAGCRHPTFPEEFLWSFKGRIPKMNCVKVIEPSDPKWKNGDNFLCHVREHGRICNTGIRWSYRGAIKNMRCSRVNEPSEPKGYHWGDNFLCVPKNSPYHFKFYNYRPKMTRNCVQMTEPSDPNTWKDNFLCLKDL
;
A
#
# COMPACT_ATOMS: atom_id res chain seq x y z
N MET A 1 48.42 -35.83 43.99
CA MET A 1 48.37 -34.75 42.95
C MET A 1 47.86 -35.38 41.67
N GLY A 2 46.72 -34.95 41.11
CA GLY A 2 46.29 -35.45 39.79
C GLY A 2 44.80 -35.43 39.44
N LYS A 3 44.16 -34.26 39.58
CA LYS A 3 43.03 -33.72 38.79
C LYS A 3 41.83 -34.64 38.45
N THR A 4 40.77 -34.48 39.24
CA THR A 4 39.38 -34.74 38.88
C THR A 4 39.01 -33.93 37.63
N THR A 5 38.52 -34.59 36.58
CA THR A 5 38.03 -33.91 35.38
C THR A 5 36.52 -33.85 35.44
N LEU A 6 35.95 -32.70 35.82
CA LEU A 6 34.52 -32.43 35.64
C LEU A 6 34.29 -32.15 34.15
N ALA A 7 33.55 -33.03 33.48
CA ALA A 7 33.00 -32.74 32.17
C ALA A 7 31.83 -31.76 32.34
N PHE A 8 32.03 -30.51 31.93
CA PHE A 8 30.95 -29.54 31.80
C PHE A 8 30.06 -29.94 30.62
N LEU A 9 28.82 -30.36 30.91
CA LEU A 9 27.76 -30.42 29.91
C LEU A 9 27.48 -28.98 29.46
N ALA A 10 28.02 -28.58 28.31
CA ALA A 10 27.59 -27.37 27.65
C ALA A 10 26.16 -27.59 27.13
N LEU A 11 25.16 -27.14 27.89
CA LEU A 11 23.81 -27.02 27.38
C LEU A 11 23.86 -25.94 26.28
N ALA A 12 23.85 -26.37 25.02
CA ALA A 12 23.69 -25.46 23.90
C ALA A 12 22.28 -24.87 24.00
N ILE A 13 22.18 -23.70 24.64
CA ILE A 13 21.02 -22.85 24.51
C ILE A 13 21.04 -22.42 23.05
N PHE A 14 20.22 -23.07 22.21
CA PHE A 14 19.76 -22.44 20.98
C PHE A 14 18.94 -21.23 21.42
N ALA A 15 19.61 -20.12 21.69
CA ALA A 15 18.99 -18.83 21.55
C ALA A 15 18.62 -18.77 20.08
N ALA A 16 17.35 -19.08 19.79
CA ALA A 16 16.72 -18.55 18.60
C ALA A 16 17.04 -17.06 18.66
N THR A 17 17.96 -16.61 17.82
CA THR A 17 18.19 -15.19 17.61
C THR A 17 16.84 -14.71 17.13
N CYS A 18 16.05 -14.13 18.03
CA CYS A 18 15.08 -13.14 17.63
C CYS A 18 15.91 -12.14 16.85
N VAL A 19 15.80 -12.20 15.52
CA VAL A 19 16.08 -11.02 14.72
C VAL A 19 15.27 -9.94 15.41
N ASP A 20 15.96 -8.95 15.99
CA ASP A 20 15.35 -7.79 16.62
C ASP A 20 14.11 -7.43 15.82
N ALA A 21 12.95 -7.42 16.48
CA ALA A 21 11.66 -7.28 15.84
C ALA A 21 11.63 -5.96 15.06
N GLY A 22 12.01 -6.03 13.79
CA GLY A 22 11.81 -4.97 12.84
C GLY A 22 10.32 -4.66 12.77
N CYS A 23 10.00 -3.45 12.34
CA CYS A 23 8.62 -3.13 12.03
C CYS A 23 8.03 -4.14 11.03
N ARG A 24 6.72 -4.39 11.06
CA ARG A 24 6.01 -5.14 10.02
C ARG A 24 5.38 -4.17 9.02
N HIS A 25 5.19 -4.61 7.78
CA HIS A 25 4.33 -3.89 6.85
C HIS A 25 2.85 -4.09 7.21
N PRO A 26 1.97 -3.09 6.98
CA PRO A 26 0.53 -3.27 7.09
C PRO A 26 0.04 -4.40 6.18
N THR A 27 -0.88 -5.23 6.67
CA THR A 27 -1.51 -6.30 5.89
C THR A 27 -2.52 -5.69 4.92
N PHE A 28 -2.40 -6.02 3.64
CA PHE A 28 -3.35 -5.57 2.62
C PHE A 28 -4.30 -6.72 2.25
N PRO A 29 -5.62 -6.47 2.14
CA PRO A 29 -6.30 -5.18 2.26
C PRO A 29 -6.72 -4.79 3.69
N GLU A 30 -6.60 -5.68 4.67
CA GLU A 30 -7.28 -5.59 5.97
C GLU A 30 -6.92 -4.35 6.79
N GLU A 31 -5.68 -3.87 6.67
CA GLU A 31 -5.18 -2.70 7.39
C GLU A 31 -5.09 -1.45 6.50
N PHE A 32 -5.70 -1.50 5.31
CA PHE A 32 -5.84 -0.39 4.38
C PHE A 32 -7.30 0.04 4.28
N LEU A 33 -7.51 1.34 4.20
CA LEU A 33 -8.82 1.95 4.01
C LEU A 33 -8.75 2.96 2.88
N TRP A 34 -9.74 2.92 1.99
CA TRP A 34 -10.01 4.01 1.07
C TRP A 34 -10.92 5.03 1.75
N SER A 35 -10.60 6.31 1.59
CA SER A 35 -11.46 7.41 2.01
C SER A 35 -11.67 8.37 0.86
N PHE A 36 -12.94 8.61 0.52
CA PHE A 36 -13.39 9.64 -0.43
C PHE A 36 -13.94 10.88 0.29
N LYS A 37 -13.63 11.01 1.59
CA LYS A 37 -14.16 12.06 2.48
C LYS A 37 -13.09 12.69 3.35
N GLY A 38 -11.86 12.69 2.87
CA GLY A 38 -10.71 13.31 3.51
C GLY A 38 -9.81 12.32 4.23
N ARG A 39 -8.74 12.88 4.78
CA ARG A 39 -7.70 12.11 5.46
C ARG A 39 -8.26 11.49 6.74
N ILE A 40 -8.10 10.18 6.92
CA ILE A 40 -8.50 9.53 8.17
C ILE A 40 -7.53 9.94 9.30
N PRO A 41 -8.03 10.50 10.42
CA PRO A 41 -7.19 10.88 11.55
C PRO A 41 -6.39 9.68 12.08
N LYS A 42 -5.18 9.96 12.56
CA LYS A 42 -4.25 8.97 13.15
C LYS A 42 -3.78 7.84 12.23
N MET A 43 -4.17 7.81 10.94
CA MET A 43 -3.62 6.89 9.94
C MET A 43 -2.49 7.53 9.12
N ASN A 44 -1.71 6.70 8.42
CA ASN A 44 -0.81 7.13 7.37
C ASN A 44 -1.60 7.13 6.06
N CYS A 45 -1.64 8.26 5.35
CA CYS A 45 -2.51 8.42 4.18
C CYS A 45 -1.75 9.01 3.01
N VAL A 46 -1.94 8.40 1.84
CA VAL A 46 -1.47 8.87 0.55
C VAL A 46 -2.64 9.55 -0.15
N LYS A 47 -2.50 10.84 -0.43
CA LYS A 47 -3.51 11.60 -1.18
C LYS A 47 -3.50 11.16 -2.65
N VAL A 48 -4.66 10.84 -3.19
CA VAL A 48 -4.87 10.51 -4.60
C VAL A 48 -5.54 11.71 -5.27
N ILE A 49 -4.90 12.25 -6.28
CA ILE A 49 -5.36 13.45 -6.99
C ILE A 49 -5.10 13.33 -8.49
N GLU A 50 -5.92 14.02 -9.26
CA GLU A 50 -5.67 14.31 -10.67
C GLU A 50 -5.98 15.80 -10.90
N PRO A 51 -4.95 16.67 -11.01
CA PRO A 51 -5.14 18.11 -11.12
C PRO A 51 -5.98 18.58 -12.32
N SER A 52 -6.04 17.78 -13.37
CA SER A 52 -6.81 18.08 -14.59
C SER A 52 -8.29 17.72 -14.47
N ASP A 53 -8.62 16.90 -13.48
CA ASP A 53 -9.97 16.46 -13.20
C ASP A 53 -10.60 17.37 -12.13
N PRO A 54 -11.69 18.09 -12.44
CA PRO A 54 -12.34 19.00 -11.49
C PRO A 54 -12.77 18.34 -10.18
N LYS A 55 -13.10 17.04 -10.18
CA LYS A 55 -13.50 16.31 -8.97
C LYS A 55 -12.30 15.91 -8.13
N TRP A 56 -11.16 15.62 -8.77
CA TRP A 56 -9.99 15.09 -8.09
C TRP A 56 -8.88 16.10 -7.80
N LYS A 57 -8.85 17.26 -8.48
CA LYS A 57 -7.77 18.25 -8.37
C LYS A 57 -7.54 18.79 -6.96
N ASN A 58 -8.62 19.01 -6.23
CA ASN A 58 -8.63 19.41 -4.82
C ASN A 58 -9.19 18.29 -3.93
N GLY A 59 -9.28 17.08 -4.48
CA GLY A 59 -10.06 15.98 -3.93
C GLY A 59 -9.64 15.59 -2.51
N ASP A 60 -10.54 14.87 -1.88
CA ASP A 60 -10.47 14.35 -0.52
C ASP A 60 -10.30 12.84 -0.52
N ASN A 61 -9.74 12.32 -1.62
CA ASN A 61 -9.44 10.92 -1.84
C ASN A 61 -8.08 10.53 -1.24
N PHE A 62 -8.08 9.51 -0.38
CA PHE A 62 -6.90 9.00 0.30
C PHE A 62 -6.91 7.48 0.35
N LEU A 63 -5.76 6.89 0.03
CA LEU A 63 -5.42 5.53 0.44
C LEU A 63 -4.71 5.62 1.80
N CYS A 64 -5.38 5.17 2.85
CA CYS A 64 -4.87 5.17 4.20
C CYS A 64 -4.49 3.76 4.63
N HIS A 65 -3.53 3.65 5.54
CA HIS A 65 -3.22 2.43 6.27
C HIS A 65 -2.96 2.71 7.74
N VAL A 66 -3.08 1.66 8.56
CA VAL A 66 -2.82 1.74 10.00
C VAL A 66 -1.46 2.38 10.28
N ARG A 67 -1.41 3.16 11.36
CA ARG A 67 -0.18 3.81 11.84
C ARG A 67 0.03 3.42 13.29
N GLU A 68 1.18 2.83 13.56
CA GLU A 68 1.62 2.50 14.90
C GLU A 68 3.14 2.66 14.96
N HIS A 69 3.60 3.70 15.64
CA HIS A 69 5.01 4.06 15.65
C HIS A 69 5.85 2.94 16.27
N GLY A 70 6.94 2.56 15.61
CA GLY A 70 7.83 1.48 16.05
C GLY A 70 7.33 0.06 15.74
N ARG A 71 6.08 -0.12 15.31
CA ARG A 71 5.52 -1.44 14.94
C ARG A 71 5.22 -1.56 13.45
N ILE A 72 4.78 -0.47 12.83
CA ILE A 72 4.44 -0.42 11.40
C ILE A 72 5.55 0.28 10.62
N CYS A 73 6.07 -0.40 9.59
CA CYS A 73 7.10 0.16 8.72
C CYS A 73 6.57 1.32 7.89
N ASN A 74 7.47 2.24 7.55
CA ASN A 74 7.20 3.15 6.44
C ASN A 74 7.03 2.34 5.17
N THR A 75 5.84 2.41 4.57
CA THR A 75 5.49 1.67 3.35
C THR A 75 6.15 2.26 2.11
N GLY A 76 6.54 3.55 2.17
CA GLY A 76 7.06 4.29 1.03
C GLY A 76 6.09 4.42 -0.14
N ILE A 77 4.79 4.14 0.07
CA ILE A 77 3.77 4.26 -0.97
C ILE A 77 3.66 5.73 -1.37
N ARG A 78 3.67 6.00 -2.67
CA ARG A 78 3.59 7.35 -3.24
C ARG A 78 2.61 7.36 -4.41
N TRP A 79 1.81 8.41 -4.46
CA TRP A 79 1.00 8.74 -5.63
C TRP A 79 1.79 9.62 -6.59
N SER A 80 1.58 9.43 -7.89
CA SER A 80 2.07 10.32 -8.94
C SER A 80 0.98 10.51 -9.98
N TYR A 81 0.68 11.76 -10.31
CA TYR A 81 -0.27 12.14 -11.36
C TYR A 81 0.41 12.53 -12.69
N ARG A 82 1.72 12.28 -12.80
CA ARG A 82 2.57 12.82 -13.88
C ARG A 82 3.61 11.80 -14.35
N GLY A 83 3.20 10.55 -14.43
CA GLY A 83 4.04 9.42 -14.82
C GLY A 83 4.63 8.63 -13.65
N ALA A 84 5.24 7.50 -13.98
CA ALA A 84 5.86 6.60 -13.00
C ALA A 84 7.07 7.26 -12.31
N ILE A 85 7.21 7.04 -11.00
CA ILE A 85 8.36 7.52 -10.24
C ILE A 85 9.58 6.63 -10.53
N LYS A 86 10.69 7.24 -10.94
CA LYS A 86 11.95 6.52 -11.21
C LYS A 86 12.40 5.71 -10.00
N ASN A 87 12.93 4.51 -10.25
CA ASN A 87 13.40 3.56 -9.24
C ASN A 87 12.34 3.01 -8.27
N MET A 88 11.05 3.17 -8.58
CA MET A 88 9.95 2.54 -7.85
C MET A 88 9.21 1.52 -8.73
N ARG A 89 8.49 0.60 -8.10
CA ARG A 89 7.52 -0.27 -8.79
C ARG A 89 6.19 0.48 -8.84
N CYS A 90 5.70 0.79 -10.03
CA CYS A 90 4.51 1.61 -10.21
C CYS A 90 3.40 0.82 -10.90
N SER A 91 2.18 0.95 -10.38
CA SER A 91 0.95 0.41 -10.96
C SER A 91 0.16 1.57 -11.54
N ARG A 92 -0.12 1.51 -12.84
CA ARG A 92 -0.94 2.53 -13.51
C ARG A 92 -2.35 2.48 -12.95
N VAL A 93 -2.88 3.64 -12.59
CA VAL A 93 -4.27 3.83 -12.15
C VAL A 93 -4.94 4.68 -13.21
N ASN A 94 -5.75 4.05 -14.04
CA ASN A 94 -6.37 4.71 -15.18
C ASN A 94 -7.82 4.25 -15.30
N GLU A 95 -8.75 5.18 -15.13
CA GLU A 95 -10.16 4.97 -15.41
C GLU A 95 -10.46 5.42 -16.86
N PRO A 96 -10.57 4.49 -17.82
CA PRO A 96 -10.69 4.84 -19.23
C PRO A 96 -12.02 5.51 -19.60
N SER A 97 -13.02 5.46 -18.72
CA SER A 97 -14.31 6.13 -18.94
C SER A 97 -14.25 7.62 -18.60
N GLU A 98 -13.20 8.08 -17.93
CA GLU A 98 -12.97 9.52 -17.72
C GLU A 98 -12.67 10.24 -19.05
N PRO A 99 -13.09 11.50 -19.20
CA PRO A 99 -12.68 12.33 -20.32
C PRO A 99 -11.16 12.33 -20.51
N LYS A 100 -10.70 12.18 -21.76
CA LYS A 100 -9.25 12.17 -22.08
C LYS A 100 -8.51 13.42 -21.56
N GLY A 101 -9.19 14.56 -21.49
CA GLY A 101 -8.66 15.82 -20.96
C GLY A 101 -8.49 15.84 -19.44
N TYR A 102 -8.89 14.79 -18.72
CA TYR A 102 -8.64 14.64 -17.29
C TYR A 102 -7.36 13.87 -17.00
N HIS A 103 -6.63 13.37 -18.01
CA HIS A 103 -5.25 12.89 -17.84
C HIS A 103 -5.05 11.73 -16.85
N TRP A 104 -6.04 10.88 -16.61
CA TRP A 104 -5.85 9.64 -15.83
C TRP A 104 -4.86 8.63 -16.44
N GLY A 105 -4.44 8.85 -17.69
CA GLY A 105 -3.53 8.00 -18.41
C GLY A 105 -2.10 7.96 -17.85
N ASP A 106 -1.67 8.94 -17.07
CA ASP A 106 -0.31 9.00 -16.50
C ASP A 106 -0.30 8.96 -14.97
N ASN A 107 -1.35 8.40 -14.39
CA ASN A 107 -1.49 8.26 -12.94
C ASN A 107 -0.95 6.91 -12.46
N PHE A 108 -0.17 6.93 -11.38
CA PHE A 108 0.53 5.77 -10.84
C PHE A 108 0.53 5.75 -9.32
N LEU A 109 0.25 4.57 -8.76
CA LEU A 109 0.57 4.23 -7.38
C LEU A 109 1.92 3.49 -7.36
N CYS A 110 2.91 4.08 -6.70
CA CYS A 110 4.27 3.60 -6.69
C CYS A 110 4.70 3.14 -5.29
N VAL A 111 5.47 2.07 -5.23
CA VAL A 111 6.10 1.55 -4.00
C VAL A 111 7.59 1.34 -4.20
N PRO A 112 8.41 1.35 -3.13
CA PRO A 112 9.82 0.99 -3.21
C PRO A 112 10.02 -0.38 -3.85
N LYS A 113 11.13 -0.59 -4.58
CA LYS A 113 11.41 -1.88 -5.24
C LYS A 113 11.50 -3.07 -4.26
N ASN A 114 11.91 -2.82 -3.02
CA ASN A 114 11.94 -3.84 -1.96
C ASN A 114 10.62 -3.93 -1.17
N SER A 115 9.60 -3.15 -1.52
CA SER A 115 8.28 -3.24 -0.88
C SER A 115 7.64 -4.60 -1.16
N PRO A 116 6.98 -5.22 -0.17
CA PRO A 116 6.26 -6.48 -0.36
C PRO A 116 4.99 -6.31 -1.21
N TYR A 117 4.53 -5.06 -1.43
CA TYR A 117 3.32 -4.83 -2.19
C TYR A 117 3.57 -4.90 -3.70
N HIS A 118 2.79 -5.74 -4.36
CA HIS A 118 2.73 -5.85 -5.81
C HIS A 118 1.33 -5.45 -6.26
N PHE A 119 1.06 -4.14 -6.32
CA PHE A 119 -0.28 -3.67 -6.64
C PHE A 119 -0.68 -3.93 -8.11
N LYS A 120 -2.00 -3.99 -8.33
CA LYS A 120 -2.67 -3.94 -9.64
C LYS A 120 -3.98 -3.18 -9.48
N PHE A 121 -4.21 -2.24 -10.39
CA PHE A 121 -5.47 -1.53 -10.47
C PHE A 121 -6.39 -2.23 -11.47
N TYR A 122 -7.67 -2.26 -11.13
CA TYR A 122 -8.76 -2.68 -12.00
C TYR A 122 -9.77 -1.55 -12.10
N ASN A 123 -10.15 -1.20 -13.32
CA ASN A 123 -11.20 -0.22 -13.64
C ASN A 123 -12.57 -0.89 -13.81
N TYR A 124 -12.74 -2.02 -13.12
CA TYR A 124 -13.92 -2.86 -13.11
C TYR A 124 -13.82 -3.79 -11.91
N ARG A 125 -14.96 -4.38 -11.50
CA ARG A 125 -15.00 -5.34 -10.40
C ARG A 125 -14.24 -6.64 -10.77
N PRO A 126 -13.09 -6.97 -10.15
CA PRO A 126 -12.41 -8.22 -10.42
C PRO A 126 -13.23 -9.40 -9.88
N LYS A 127 -13.03 -10.60 -10.47
CA LYS A 127 -13.71 -11.83 -10.02
C LYS A 127 -13.42 -12.17 -8.56
N MET A 128 -12.22 -11.84 -8.08
CA MET A 128 -11.78 -12.05 -6.72
C MET A 128 -11.46 -10.69 -6.09
N THR A 129 -12.25 -10.30 -5.08
CA THR A 129 -12.08 -9.01 -4.38
C THR A 129 -11.49 -9.15 -2.98
N ARG A 130 -11.18 -10.38 -2.53
CA ARG A 130 -10.68 -10.65 -1.17
C ARG A 130 -9.33 -9.97 -0.86
N ASN A 131 -8.55 -9.70 -1.90
CA ASN A 131 -7.23 -9.08 -1.82
C ASN A 131 -7.25 -7.65 -2.38
N CYS A 132 -8.40 -6.97 -2.30
CA CYS A 132 -8.62 -5.68 -2.92
C CYS A 132 -9.22 -4.65 -1.97
N VAL A 133 -8.82 -3.39 -2.15
CA VAL A 133 -9.48 -2.20 -1.63
C VAL A 133 -10.24 -1.56 -2.79
N GLN A 134 -11.52 -1.29 -2.61
CA GLN A 134 -12.31 -0.54 -3.60
C GLN A 134 -11.94 0.94 -3.52
N MET A 135 -11.63 1.55 -4.67
CA MET A 135 -11.35 2.97 -4.81
C MET A 135 -12.61 3.63 -5.37
N THR A 136 -13.39 4.30 -4.52
CA THR A 136 -14.64 4.93 -4.94
C THR A 136 -14.59 6.45 -4.88
N GLU A 137 -15.28 7.14 -5.79
CA GLU A 137 -15.60 8.56 -5.67
C GLU A 137 -17.07 8.76 -6.04
N PRO A 138 -17.99 8.69 -5.06
CA PRO A 138 -19.42 8.77 -5.32
C PRO A 138 -19.88 10.11 -5.93
N SER A 139 -19.10 11.17 -5.77
CA SER A 139 -19.41 12.51 -6.29
C SER A 139 -18.95 12.70 -7.74
N ASP A 140 -18.21 11.74 -8.28
CA ASP A 140 -17.81 11.69 -9.67
C ASP A 140 -18.92 11.02 -10.50
N PRO A 141 -19.48 11.72 -11.52
CA PRO A 141 -20.59 11.19 -12.30
C PRO A 141 -20.20 10.06 -13.26
N ASN A 142 -18.90 9.82 -13.47
CA ASN A 142 -18.41 8.83 -14.43
C ASN A 142 -18.45 7.43 -13.80
N THR A 143 -17.29 6.84 -13.49
CA THR A 143 -17.20 5.39 -13.28
C THR A 143 -16.39 4.97 -12.06
N TRP A 144 -16.14 5.86 -11.09
CA TRP A 144 -15.47 5.56 -9.82
C TRP A 144 -16.29 4.74 -8.82
N LYS A 145 -17.07 3.76 -9.29
CA LYS A 145 -17.92 2.90 -8.44
C LYS A 145 -17.48 1.44 -8.49
N ASP A 146 -16.64 1.05 -9.44
CA ASP A 146 -16.19 -0.32 -9.63
C ASP A 146 -14.68 -0.45 -9.78
N ASN A 147 -13.91 0.54 -9.30
CA ASN A 147 -12.46 0.50 -9.32
C ASN A 147 -11.90 -0.20 -8.08
N PHE A 148 -10.86 -1.00 -8.28
CA PHE A 148 -10.23 -1.77 -7.23
C PHE A 148 -8.71 -1.70 -7.33
N LEU A 149 -8.07 -1.43 -6.20
CA LEU A 149 -6.65 -1.67 -6.00
C LEU A 149 -6.48 -3.04 -5.34
N CYS A 150 -5.79 -3.95 -5.99
CA CYS A 150 -5.56 -5.30 -5.48
C CYS A 150 -4.07 -5.59 -5.37
N LEU A 151 -3.72 -6.63 -4.60
CA LEU A 151 -2.44 -7.30 -4.81
C LEU A 151 -2.52 -8.16 -6.08
N LYS A 152 -1.49 -8.13 -6.93
CA LYS A 152 -1.23 -9.20 -7.89
C LYS A 152 -1.06 -10.47 -7.08
N ASP A 153 -1.76 -11.52 -7.50
CA ASP A 153 -1.92 -12.79 -6.80
C ASP A 153 -0.66 -13.18 -5.99
N LEU A 154 -0.87 -13.48 -4.70
CA LEU A 154 0.11 -14.18 -3.85
C LEU A 154 0.26 -15.62 -4.34
#